data_AF-A0A933Y014-F1
#
_entry.id   AF-A0A933Y014-F1
#
_cell.length_a   1.000
_cell.length_b   1.000
_cell.length_c   1.000
_cell.angle_alpha   90.00
_cell.angle_beta   90.00
_cell.angle_gamma   90.00
#
_symmetry.space_group_name_H-M   'P 1'
#
loop_
_entity.id
_entity.type
_entity.pdbx_description
1 polymer ?
#
loop_
_entity_poly.entity_id
_entity_poly.type
_entity_poly.pdbx_seq_one_letter_code
_entity_poly.pdbx_strand_id
1 'polypeptide(L)'
;MTSEPPWLDVPVTLNDTQFLWLNAAMESARLPLRYTALGPGSKRRAKVDYVVQFHRDHARASCRLFRELMKVPDPSQDTPFTGACPACGAEAESAWACPSCGLSFRSGTDADHPLVLFLREHGGYD
;
A
#
# COMPACT_ATOMS: atom_id res chain seq x y z
N MET A 1 -28.24 2.52 12.15
CA MET A 1 -27.05 1.75 11.70
C MET A 1 -26.61 2.34 10.38
N THR A 2 -25.61 3.21 10.38
CA THR A 2 -25.00 3.70 9.14
C THR A 2 -24.17 2.57 8.56
N SER A 3 -24.60 2.00 7.44
CA SER A 3 -23.80 1.04 6.69
C SER A 3 -22.50 1.73 6.28
N GLU A 4 -21.35 1.16 6.68
CA GLU A 4 -20.06 1.65 6.22
C GLU A 4 -20.01 1.68 4.68
N PRO A 5 -19.35 2.68 4.09
CA PRO A 5 -19.19 2.72 2.64
C PRO A 5 -18.39 1.51 2.15
N PRO A 6 -18.79 0.86 1.04
CA PRO A 6 -18.13 -0.34 0.53
C PRO A 6 -16.80 -0.04 -0.20
N TRP A 7 -16.27 1.17 -0.03
CA TRP A 7 -15.10 1.67 -0.72
C TRP A 7 -13.98 1.94 0.26
N LEU A 8 -12.80 1.53 -0.17
CA LEU A 8 -11.61 1.41 0.62
C LEU A 8 -10.59 2.40 0.08
N ASP A 9 -10.30 3.47 0.83
CA ASP A 9 -9.34 4.49 0.38
C ASP A 9 -7.96 3.87 0.19
N VAL A 10 -7.35 4.17 -0.96
CA VAL A 10 -5.95 3.90 -1.23
C VAL A 10 -5.17 5.13 -0.81
N PRO A 11 -4.40 5.05 0.27
CA PRO A 11 -3.81 6.19 0.95
C PRO A 11 -2.43 6.52 0.37
N VAL A 12 -2.38 6.54 -0.95
CA VAL A 12 -1.31 7.14 -1.72
C VAL A 12 -1.93 7.96 -2.84
N THR A 13 -1.32 9.11 -3.09
CA THR A 13 -1.67 9.94 -4.23
C THR A 13 -0.93 9.45 -5.47
N LEU A 14 -1.65 9.28 -6.57
CA LEU A 14 -1.09 8.93 -7.86
C LEU A 14 -0.97 10.16 -8.71
N ASN A 15 0.12 10.32 -9.47
CA ASN A 15 0.15 11.31 -10.54
C ASN A 15 -0.65 10.83 -11.77
N ASP A 16 -0.86 11.70 -12.76
CA ASP A 16 -1.58 11.40 -14.00
C ASP A 16 -1.13 10.08 -14.66
N THR A 17 0.17 9.87 -14.82
CA THR A 17 0.71 8.68 -15.49
C THR A 17 0.41 7.41 -14.69
N GLN A 18 0.65 7.44 -13.38
CA GLN A 18 0.37 6.31 -12.49
C GLN A 18 -1.12 5.97 -12.45
N PHE A 19 -1.98 6.99 -12.38
CA PHE A 19 -3.42 6.82 -12.40
C PHE A 19 -3.90 6.20 -13.73
N LEU A 20 -3.42 6.69 -14.87
CA LEU A 20 -3.80 6.14 -16.18
C LEU A 20 -3.43 4.66 -16.32
N TRP A 21 -2.23 4.27 -15.89
CA TRP A 21 -1.81 2.87 -15.89
C TRP A 21 -2.67 2.01 -14.97
N LEU A 22 -2.95 2.49 -13.76
CA LEU A 22 -3.79 1.78 -12.81
C LEU A 22 -5.22 1.61 -13.35
N ASN A 23 -5.83 2.68 -13.87
CA ASN A 23 -7.19 2.66 -14.37
C ASN A 23 -7.33 1.69 -15.54
N ALA A 24 -6.40 1.72 -16.50
CA ALA A 24 -6.42 0.80 -17.65
C ALA A 24 -6.29 -0.67 -17.21
N ALA A 25 -5.43 -0.95 -16.23
CA ALA A 25 -5.25 -2.31 -15.73
C ALA A 25 -6.46 -2.81 -14.91
N MET A 26 -7.07 -1.94 -14.10
CA MET A 26 -8.31 -2.27 -13.37
C MET A 26 -9.46 -2.53 -14.36
N GLU A 27 -9.61 -1.70 -15.39
CA GLU A 27 -10.61 -1.89 -16.44
C GLU A 27 -10.42 -3.22 -17.18
N SER A 28 -9.18 -3.52 -17.58
CA SER A 28 -8.82 -4.80 -18.22
C SER A 28 -9.16 -6.01 -17.34
N ALA A 29 -8.89 -5.91 -16.03
CA ALA A 29 -9.22 -6.95 -15.04
C ALA A 29 -10.69 -6.95 -14.60
N ARG A 30 -11.52 -6.04 -15.12
CA ARG A 30 -12.93 -5.82 -14.70
C ARG A 30 -13.06 -5.59 -13.19
N LEU A 31 -12.10 -4.89 -12.61
CA LEU A 31 -12.08 -4.55 -11.19
C LEU A 31 -12.65 -3.13 -10.98
N PRO A 32 -13.59 -2.94 -10.04
CA PRO A 32 -14.14 -1.62 -9.76
C PRO A 32 -13.10 -0.70 -9.12
N LEU A 33 -12.99 0.51 -9.65
CA LEU A 33 -12.10 1.57 -9.17
C LEU A 33 -12.89 2.87 -9.04
N ARG A 34 -12.76 3.55 -7.90
CA ARG A 34 -13.18 4.95 -7.75
C ARG A 34 -11.96 5.83 -7.62
N TYR A 35 -12.11 7.10 -7.98
CA TYR A 35 -11.05 8.08 -7.80
C TYR A 35 -11.61 9.49 -7.62
N THR A 36 -10.83 10.32 -6.95
CA THR A 36 -11.03 11.76 -6.82
C THR A 36 -9.79 12.46 -7.34
N ALA A 37 -9.97 13.34 -8.32
CA ALA A 37 -8.91 14.21 -8.81
C ALA A 37 -8.73 15.39 -7.83
N LEU A 38 -7.54 15.49 -7.25
CA LEU A 38 -7.11 16.64 -6.47
C LEU A 38 -6.66 17.71 -7.46
N GLY A 39 -7.51 18.70 -7.66
CA GLY A 39 -7.34 19.72 -8.69
C GLY A 39 -6.01 20.47 -8.58
N PRO A 40 -5.53 21.05 -9.70
CA PRO A 40 -4.30 21.82 -9.72
C PRO A 40 -4.43 23.02 -8.78
N GLY A 41 -3.49 23.20 -7.85
CA GLY A 41 -3.36 24.45 -7.11
C GLY A 41 -3.08 25.61 -8.08
N SER A 42 -4.15 26.31 -8.49
CA SER A 42 -4.25 27.62 -9.17
C SER A 42 -3.29 27.99 -10.32
N LYS A 43 -2.41 27.10 -10.81
CA LYS A 43 -1.44 27.39 -11.88
C LYS A 43 -1.68 26.51 -13.11
N ARG A 44 -1.70 27.13 -14.30
CA ARG A 44 -2.07 26.59 -15.63
C ARG A 44 -1.34 25.33 -16.14
N ARG A 45 -0.50 24.68 -15.33
CA ARG A 45 0.18 23.40 -15.61
C ARG A 45 0.40 22.58 -14.33
N ALA A 46 -0.46 22.73 -13.32
CA ALA A 46 -0.28 21.95 -12.10
C ALA A 46 -0.65 20.49 -12.35
N LYS A 47 0.25 19.60 -11.92
CA LYS A 47 0.04 18.16 -11.90
C LYS A 47 -1.24 17.87 -11.13
N VAL A 48 -2.06 16.96 -11.65
CA VAL A 48 -3.24 16.45 -10.94
C VAL A 48 -2.80 15.23 -10.17
N ASP A 49 -3.09 15.22 -8.88
CA ASP A 49 -2.91 14.04 -8.04
C ASP A 49 -4.27 13.35 -7.87
N TYR A 50 -4.26 12.02 -7.77
CA TYR A 50 -5.47 11.22 -7.67
C TYR A 50 -5.44 10.43 -6.37
N VAL A 51 -6.53 10.51 -5.61
CA VAL A 51 -6.81 9.55 -4.54
C VAL A 51 -7.73 8.49 -5.13
N VAL A 52 -7.36 7.22 -5.03
CA VAL A 52 -8.15 6.11 -5.57
C VAL A 52 -8.78 5.31 -4.44
N GLN A 53 -9.87 4.60 -4.73
CA GLN A 53 -10.56 3.74 -3.78
C GLN A 53 -10.89 2.41 -4.44
N PHE A 54 -10.70 1.32 -3.71
CA PHE A 54 -11.04 -0.03 -4.17
C PHE A 54 -12.36 -0.48 -3.56
N HIS A 55 -13.12 -1.31 -4.28
CA HIS A 55 -14.32 -1.92 -3.70
C HIS A 55 -13.94 -3.01 -2.71
N ARG A 56 -14.66 -3.11 -1.59
CA ARG A 56 -14.35 -4.05 -0.49
C ARG A 56 -14.25 -5.50 -0.95
N ASP A 57 -15.25 -5.95 -1.71
CA ASP A 57 -15.31 -7.33 -2.20
C ASP A 57 -14.21 -7.69 -3.23
N HIS A 58 -13.52 -6.69 -3.77
CA HIS A 58 -12.47 -6.86 -4.77
C HIS A 58 -11.09 -6.43 -4.26
N ALA A 59 -10.98 -6.02 -3.00
CA ALA A 59 -9.79 -5.38 -2.44
C ALA A 59 -8.52 -6.20 -2.69
N ARG A 60 -8.57 -7.51 -2.48
CA ARG A 60 -7.40 -8.39 -2.70
C ARG A 60 -6.89 -8.37 -4.14
N ALA A 61 -7.78 -8.54 -5.11
CA ALA A 61 -7.41 -8.55 -6.53
C ALA A 61 -6.91 -7.17 -6.98
N SER A 62 -7.60 -6.10 -6.57
CA SER A 62 -7.21 -4.72 -6.85
C SER A 62 -5.83 -4.40 -6.28
N CYS A 63 -5.54 -4.82 -5.04
CA CYS A 63 -4.28 -4.53 -4.40
C CYS A 63 -3.12 -5.30 -5.01
N ARG A 64 -3.32 -6.56 -5.40
CA ARG A 64 -2.30 -7.31 -6.13
C ARG A 64 -1.88 -6.57 -7.40
N LEU A 65 -2.86 -6.18 -8.21
CA LEU A 65 -2.63 -5.48 -9.48
C LEU A 65 -1.98 -4.10 -9.27
N PHE A 66 -2.42 -3.37 -8.24
CA PHE A 66 -1.81 -2.11 -7.85
C PHE A 66 -0.33 -2.26 -7.50
N ARG A 67 0.03 -3.28 -6.71
CA ARG A 67 1.41 -3.54 -6.29
C ARG A 67 2.30 -3.92 -7.47
N GLU A 68 1.81 -4.77 -8.37
CA GLU A 68 2.54 -5.17 -9.58
C GLU A 68 2.88 -3.93 -10.43
N LEU A 69 1.90 -3.05 -10.66
CA LEU A 69 2.09 -1.83 -11.44
C LEU A 69 3.04 -0.84 -10.77
N MET A 70 2.90 -0.65 -9.46
CA MET A 70 3.73 0.28 -8.69
C MET A 70 5.08 -0.32 -8.31
N LYS A 71 5.35 -1.58 -8.70
CA LYS A 71 6.54 -2.35 -8.33
C LYS A 71 6.76 -2.38 -6.82
N VAL A 72 5.67 -2.46 -6.05
CA VAL A 72 5.71 -2.55 -4.59
C VAL A 72 6.06 -4.00 -4.20
N PRO A 73 7.21 -4.26 -3.56
CA PRO A 73 7.66 -5.61 -3.22
C PRO A 73 6.63 -6.40 -2.42
N ASP A 74 6.39 -7.66 -2.78
CA ASP A 74 5.44 -8.54 -2.07
C ASP A 74 5.91 -8.80 -0.63
N PRO A 75 5.16 -8.40 0.42
CA PRO A 75 5.51 -8.66 1.80
C PRO A 75 5.53 -10.15 2.12
N SER A 76 4.88 -11.00 1.31
CA SER A 76 5.03 -12.45 1.46
C SER A 76 6.41 -12.96 1.05
N GLN A 77 7.21 -12.11 0.39
CA GLN A 77 8.59 -12.40 0.01
C GLN A 77 9.62 -11.74 0.95
N ASP A 78 9.17 -10.99 1.96
CA ASP A 78 10.08 -10.48 2.97
C ASP A 78 10.68 -11.65 3.75
N THR A 79 12.00 -11.63 3.92
CA THR A 79 12.69 -12.56 4.79
C THR A 79 12.99 -11.88 6.13
N PRO A 80 12.85 -12.62 7.25
CA PRO A 80 13.16 -12.07 8.55
C PRO A 80 14.66 -11.73 8.66
N PHE A 81 14.96 -10.62 9.36
CA PHE A 81 16.32 -10.11 9.48
C PHE A 81 17.21 -11.06 10.26
N THR A 82 18.45 -11.23 9.78
CA THR A 82 19.48 -12.02 10.44
C THR A 82 20.77 -11.19 10.51
N GLY A 83 21.33 -11.09 11.72
CA GLY A 83 22.57 -10.36 12.01
C GLY A 83 22.48 -9.42 13.20
N ALA A 84 23.50 -8.58 13.37
CA ALA A 84 23.60 -7.66 14.50
C ALA A 84 22.64 -6.46 14.36
N CYS A 85 21.90 -6.16 15.42
CA CYS A 85 21.02 -5.00 15.51
C CYS A 85 21.82 -3.69 15.39
N PRO A 86 21.46 -2.77 14.47
CA PRO A 86 22.20 -1.51 14.29
C PRO A 86 22.03 -0.54 15.47
N ALA A 87 20.98 -0.69 16.29
CA ALA A 87 20.73 0.21 17.43
C ALA A 87 21.40 -0.24 18.73
N CYS A 88 21.45 -1.54 19.02
CA CYS A 88 21.97 -2.04 20.30
C CYS A 88 23.06 -3.11 20.17
N GLY A 89 23.41 -3.54 18.94
CA GLY A 89 24.42 -4.56 18.69
C GLY A 89 23.99 -6.00 18.99
N ALA A 90 22.78 -6.24 19.51
CA ALA A 90 22.30 -7.59 19.80
C ALA A 90 22.09 -8.40 18.51
N GLU A 91 22.53 -9.66 18.52
CA GLU A 91 22.32 -10.60 17.41
C GLU A 91 20.84 -10.97 17.28
N ALA A 92 20.39 -11.05 16.04
CA ALA A 92 19.05 -11.47 15.66
C ALA A 92 19.13 -12.67 14.72
N GLU A 93 18.44 -13.76 15.07
CA GLU A 93 18.32 -14.95 14.22
C GLU A 93 16.90 -14.99 13.65
N SER A 94 16.75 -14.68 12.36
CA SER A 94 15.45 -14.75 11.67
C SER A 94 14.34 -14.01 12.44
N ALA A 95 14.58 -12.76 12.82
CA ALA A 95 13.63 -11.96 13.60
C ALA A 95 13.07 -10.76 12.81
N TRP A 96 11.82 -10.38 13.08
CA TRP A 96 11.19 -9.18 12.53
C TRP A 96 11.46 -7.91 13.34
N ALA A 97 11.88 -8.08 14.59
CA ALA A 97 12.28 -7.01 15.48
C ALA A 97 13.43 -7.48 16.38
N CYS A 98 14.20 -6.54 16.90
CA CYS A 98 15.31 -6.83 17.80
C CYS A 98 14.78 -7.44 19.09
N PRO A 99 15.25 -8.64 19.50
CA PRO A 99 14.80 -9.29 20.72
C PRO A 99 15.26 -8.54 21.99
N SER A 100 16.27 -7.67 21.88
CA SER A 100 16.82 -6.91 23.00
C SER A 100 16.19 -5.53 23.15
N CYS A 101 16.17 -4.72 22.08
CA CYS A 101 15.68 -3.33 22.17
C CYS A 101 14.31 -3.09 21.52
N GLY A 102 13.72 -4.09 20.87
CA GLY A 102 12.42 -3.97 20.21
C GLY A 102 12.43 -3.18 18.89
N LEU A 103 13.60 -2.76 18.39
CA LEU A 103 13.71 -2.10 17.09
C LEU A 103 13.16 -3.01 15.97
N SER A 104 12.16 -2.55 15.23
CA SER A 104 11.68 -3.28 14.05
C SER A 104 12.76 -3.35 12.99
N PHE A 105 13.06 -4.56 12.49
CA PHE A 105 14.04 -4.78 11.42
C PHE A 105 13.43 -4.75 10.03
N ARG A 106 12.12 -4.52 9.95
CA ARG A 106 11.50 -4.24 8.68
C ARG A 106 11.98 -2.88 8.19
N SER A 107 12.67 -2.86 7.05
CA SER A 107 13.08 -1.61 6.43
C SER A 107 11.85 -0.88 5.93
N GLY A 108 11.72 0.39 6.29
CA GLY A 108 10.59 1.27 5.99
C GLY A 108 10.33 1.58 4.51
N THR A 109 10.25 0.59 3.62
CA THR A 109 9.05 0.52 2.78
C THR A 109 7.87 -0.09 3.55
N ASP A 110 8.15 -0.55 4.76
CA ASP A 110 7.27 -0.71 5.93
C ASP A 110 6.87 0.65 6.56
N ALA A 111 6.85 1.74 5.78
CA ALA A 111 5.92 2.78 6.16
C ALA A 111 4.55 2.10 6.17
N ASP A 112 3.74 2.48 7.14
CA ASP A 112 2.29 2.44 7.09
C ASP A 112 1.81 2.93 5.72
N HIS A 113 1.99 2.17 4.63
CA HIS A 113 1.41 2.47 3.34
C HIS A 113 -0.02 2.15 3.63
N PRO A 114 -0.90 3.14 3.82
CA PRO A 114 -2.06 2.82 4.63
C PRO A 114 -2.98 1.80 3.93
N LEU A 115 -2.78 1.50 2.63
CA LEU A 115 -3.32 0.36 1.89
C LEU A 115 -3.00 -0.99 2.54
N VAL A 116 -1.75 -1.22 2.97
CA VAL A 116 -1.32 -2.49 3.57
C VAL A 116 -1.90 -2.67 4.97
N LEU A 117 -1.90 -1.61 5.79
CA LEU A 117 -2.55 -1.61 7.11
C LEU A 117 -4.04 -1.85 6.97
N PHE A 118 -4.67 -1.07 6.10
CA PHE A 118 -6.09 -1.13 5.83
C PHE A 118 -6.52 -2.50 5.26
N LEU A 119 -5.70 -3.12 4.40
CA LEU A 119 -5.94 -4.50 3.96
C LEU A 119 -5.74 -5.51 5.08
N ARG A 120 -4.73 -5.37 5.94
CA ARG A 120 -4.54 -6.24 7.11
C ARG A 120 -5.69 -6.13 8.12
N GLU A 121 -6.23 -4.94 8.32
CA GLU A 121 -7.32 -4.67 9.27
C GLU A 121 -8.71 -5.03 8.72
N HIS A 122 -8.91 -5.01 7.39
CA HIS A 122 -10.23 -5.23 6.77
C HIS A 122 -10.32 -6.39 5.78
N GLY A 123 -9.23 -7.12 5.52
CA GLY A 123 -9.20 -8.23 4.57
C GLY A 123 -8.13 -9.25 4.94
N GLY A 124 -8.56 -10.29 5.69
CA GLY A 124 -7.75 -11.38 6.21
C GLY A 124 -6.55 -11.75 5.32
N TYR A 125 -5.37 -11.39 5.83
CA TYR A 125 -4.08 -11.83 5.34
C TYR A 125 -3.62 -12.91 6.33
N ASP A 126 -3.99 -14.16 6.06
CA ASP A 126 -3.27 -15.33 6.58
C ASP A 126 -2.08 -15.61 5.66
#